data_AF-A0A1Y3YTG1-F1
#
_entry.id   AF-A0A1Y3YTG1-F1
#
_cell.length_a   1.000
_cell.length_b   1.000
_cell.length_c   1.000
_cell.angle_alpha   90.00
_cell.angle_beta   90.00
_cell.angle_gamma   90.00
#
_symmetry.space_group_name_H-M   'P 1'
#
loop_
_entity.id
_entity.type
_entity.pdbx_description
1 polymer ?
#
loop_
_entity_poly.entity_id
_entity_poly.type
_entity_poly.pdbx_seq_one_letter_code
_entity_poly.pdbx_strand_id
1 'polypeptide(L)'
;MDKNYWKEAYKEYWEISSKKEIFVKELIESKTGFKTLEVGLGAGSEDFLSGSASDYGLTKGDADLYVIIPDTYVEVTGPNISVKPEDTLWIRPDKVKNSFNKQKAGKGKLHVIVHIAKIKPNGNIAIRVIMLNKTFFEACRKKEFPLIQRNIRGLQETYLELPPKHETIISFEEFIALLKQNK
;
A
#
# COMPACT_ATOMS: atom_id res chain seq x y z
N MET A 1 24.99 -5.99 0.45
CA MET A 1 23.99 -5.40 -0.48
C MET A 1 23.88 -3.94 -0.11
N ASP A 2 24.04 -3.03 -1.06
CA ASP A 2 23.99 -1.59 -0.80
C ASP A 2 22.65 -1.23 -0.13
N LYS A 3 22.71 -0.58 1.04
CA LYS A 3 21.53 -0.20 1.82
C LYS A 3 20.65 0.80 1.06
N ASN A 4 21.21 1.52 0.09
CA ASN A 4 20.52 2.49 -0.75
C ASN A 4 20.08 1.92 -2.10
N TYR A 5 20.38 0.65 -2.44
CA TYR A 5 20.12 0.08 -3.77
C TYR A 5 18.68 0.32 -4.26
N TRP A 6 17.69 0.00 -3.42
CA TRP A 6 16.28 0.23 -3.76
C TRP A 6 15.89 1.71 -3.75
N LYS A 7 16.53 2.52 -2.91
CA LYS A 7 16.28 3.97 -2.85
C LYS A 7 16.74 4.64 -4.14
N GLU A 8 17.97 4.36 -4.56
CA GLU A 8 18.54 4.87 -5.81
C GLU A 8 17.76 4.36 -7.03
N ALA A 9 17.40 3.07 -7.05
CA ALA A 9 16.63 2.50 -8.14
C ALA A 9 15.22 3.11 -8.34
N TYR A 10 14.64 3.71 -7.29
CA TYR A 10 13.31 4.33 -7.37
C TYR A 10 13.31 5.85 -7.36
N LYS A 11 14.48 6.51 -7.34
CA LYS A 11 14.59 7.96 -7.18
C LYS A 11 13.71 8.75 -8.17
N GLU A 12 13.66 8.30 -9.43
CA GLU A 12 12.85 8.93 -10.48
C GLU A 12 11.32 8.78 -10.29
N TYR A 13 10.89 7.93 -9.34
CA TYR A 13 9.48 7.64 -9.08
C TYR A 13 8.98 8.17 -7.75
N TRP A 14 9.84 8.81 -6.94
CA TRP A 14 9.48 9.31 -5.60
C TRP A 14 8.38 10.36 -5.65
N GLU A 15 8.51 11.34 -6.55
CA GLU A 15 7.49 12.38 -6.74
C GLU A 15 6.11 11.77 -7.06
N ILE A 16 6.06 10.75 -7.93
CA ILE A 16 4.80 10.10 -8.32
C ILE A 16 4.22 9.29 -7.16
N SER A 17 5.06 8.61 -6.37
CA SER A 17 4.62 7.88 -5.18
C SER A 17 4.08 8.83 -4.10
N SER A 18 4.83 9.89 -3.78
CA SER A 18 4.42 10.92 -2.82
C SER A 18 3.09 11.58 -3.22
N LYS A 19 2.91 11.91 -4.50
CA LYS A 19 1.62 12.42 -5.01
C LYS A 19 0.45 11.45 -4.79
N LYS A 20 0.66 10.14 -4.90
CA LYS A 20 -0.38 9.14 -4.61
C LYS A 20 -0.70 9.09 -3.12
N GLU A 21 0.31 9.15 -2.27
CA GLU A 21 0.15 9.15 -0.80
C GLU A 21 -0.61 10.38 -0.32
N ILE A 22 -0.19 11.58 -0.77
CA ILE A 22 -0.86 12.85 -0.48
C ILE A 22 -2.32 12.81 -0.95
N PHE A 23 -2.56 12.32 -2.17
CA PHE A 23 -3.92 12.19 -2.70
C PHE A 23 -4.81 11.27 -1.84
N VAL A 24 -4.30 10.11 -1.42
CA VAL A 24 -5.07 9.20 -0.54
C VAL A 24 -5.32 9.83 0.82
N LYS A 25 -4.32 10.48 1.40
CA LYS A 25 -4.44 11.21 2.66
C LYS A 25 -5.56 12.25 2.57
N GLU A 26 -5.49 13.17 1.62
CA GLU A 26 -6.50 14.22 1.42
C GLU A 26 -7.90 13.63 1.18
N LEU A 27 -8.01 12.54 0.43
CA LEU A 27 -9.29 11.85 0.24
C LEU A 27 -9.85 11.25 1.54
N ILE A 28 -9.01 10.64 2.38
CA ILE A 28 -9.44 10.11 3.68
C ILE A 28 -9.89 11.26 4.57
N GLU A 29 -9.06 12.29 4.74
CA GLU A 29 -9.32 13.42 5.63
C GLU A 29 -10.57 14.19 5.20
N SER A 30 -10.72 14.50 3.90
CA SER A 30 -11.90 15.22 3.38
C SER A 30 -13.21 14.44 3.54
N LYS A 31 -13.18 13.11 3.37
CA LYS A 31 -14.40 12.28 3.46
C LYS A 31 -14.77 11.88 4.88
N THR A 32 -13.80 11.82 5.81
CA THR A 32 -14.02 11.33 7.18
C THR A 32 -13.92 12.43 8.25
N GLY A 33 -13.16 13.50 7.99
CA GLY A 33 -12.75 14.47 8.99
C GLY A 33 -11.68 13.95 9.96
N PHE A 34 -11.12 12.75 9.73
CA PHE A 34 -10.12 12.16 10.60
C PHE A 34 -8.72 12.63 10.24
N LYS A 35 -7.88 12.81 11.26
CA LYS A 35 -6.47 13.16 11.08
C LYS A 35 -5.66 11.95 10.62
N THR A 36 -4.87 12.14 9.57
CA THR A 36 -4.00 11.12 8.98
C THR A 36 -2.55 11.59 9.04
N LEU A 37 -1.66 10.74 9.55
CA LEU A 37 -0.23 10.98 9.68
C LEU A 37 0.53 10.25 8.57
N GLU A 38 1.58 10.87 8.06
CA GLU A 38 2.61 10.19 7.24
C GLU A 38 3.57 9.49 8.20
N VAL A 39 3.70 8.17 8.09
CA VAL A 39 4.50 7.34 9.02
C VAL A 39 5.51 6.43 8.31
N GLY A 40 5.43 6.32 6.99
CA GLY A 40 6.40 5.60 6.17
C GLY A 40 7.71 6.37 6.00
N LEU A 41 8.81 5.66 5.76
CA LEU A 41 10.11 6.29 5.52
C LEU A 41 10.08 7.06 4.19
N GLY A 42 10.06 8.39 4.26
CA GLY A 42 9.92 9.26 3.08
C GLY A 42 8.48 9.40 2.59
N ALA A 43 7.48 8.96 3.36
CA ALA A 43 6.09 9.19 3.02
C ALA A 43 5.79 10.69 2.98
N GLY A 44 5.14 11.17 1.92
CA GLY A 44 4.81 12.58 1.73
C GLY A 44 6.01 13.53 1.49
N SER A 45 7.22 13.01 1.27
CA SER A 45 8.42 13.83 1.02
C SER A 45 9.19 13.36 -0.22
N GLU A 46 9.89 14.31 -0.87
CA GLU A 46 10.83 14.05 -1.97
C GLU A 46 12.29 13.95 -1.45
N ASP A 47 12.50 14.12 -0.14
CA ASP A 47 13.83 14.25 0.45
C ASP A 47 14.57 12.91 0.50
N PHE A 48 15.84 12.95 0.09
CA PHE A 48 16.75 11.81 0.23
C PHE A 48 17.11 11.59 1.71
N LEU A 49 16.41 10.68 2.37
CA LEU A 49 16.81 10.18 3.69
C LEU A 49 17.84 9.05 3.49
N SER A 50 19.10 9.26 3.88
CA SER A 50 20.17 8.25 3.78
C SER A 50 20.06 7.18 4.88
N GLY A 51 20.34 5.91 4.57
CA GLY A 51 20.29 4.81 5.55
C GLY A 51 19.12 3.84 5.36
N SER A 52 19.01 2.84 6.22
CA SER A 52 17.96 1.82 6.24
C SER A 52 16.74 2.27 7.06
N ALA A 53 15.56 1.68 6.85
CA ALA A 53 14.38 1.99 7.68
C ALA A 53 14.66 1.84 9.17
N SER A 54 15.47 0.84 9.55
CA SER A 54 15.89 0.60 10.93
C SER A 54 16.72 1.74 11.53
N ASP A 55 17.45 2.50 10.70
CA ASP A 55 18.23 3.67 11.16
C ASP A 55 17.32 4.84 11.60
N TYR A 56 16.02 4.76 11.29
CA TYR A 56 14.98 5.72 11.70
C TYR A 56 13.94 5.10 12.65
N GLY A 57 14.21 3.91 13.21
CA GLY A 57 13.26 3.18 14.05
C GLY A 57 12.07 2.58 13.28
N LEU A 58 12.15 2.53 11.95
CA LEU A 58 11.13 2.02 11.05
C LEU A 58 11.52 0.63 10.51
N THR A 59 10.54 -0.13 10.02
CA THR A 59 10.77 -1.43 9.35
C THR A 59 10.52 -1.29 7.86
N LYS A 60 11.31 -1.99 7.02
CA LYS A 60 11.06 -2.02 5.57
C LYS A 60 9.63 -2.52 5.29
N GLY A 61 8.86 -1.75 4.52
CA GLY A 61 7.44 -2.03 4.24
C GLY A 61 6.48 -1.50 5.31
N ASP A 62 6.90 -0.54 6.13
CA ASP A 62 5.98 0.27 6.94
C ASP A 62 4.98 1.00 6.05
N ALA A 63 3.74 1.00 6.52
CA ALA A 63 2.64 1.71 5.88
C ALA A 63 3.01 3.18 5.69
N ASP A 64 2.58 3.75 4.58
CA ASP A 64 2.86 5.15 4.26
C ASP A 64 2.07 6.09 5.18
N LEU A 65 0.82 5.73 5.47
CA LEU A 65 -0.12 6.55 6.23
C LEU A 65 -0.67 5.83 7.47
N TYR A 66 -1.05 6.62 8.47
CA TYR A 66 -1.71 6.16 9.69
C TYR A 66 -2.88 7.08 10.05
N VAL A 67 -4.09 6.54 10.06
CA VAL A 67 -5.30 7.24 10.51
C VAL A 67 -5.43 7.04 12.02
N ILE A 68 -5.35 8.14 12.79
CA ILE A 68 -5.25 8.07 14.26
C ILE A 68 -6.49 7.40 14.87
N ILE A 69 -7.67 7.79 14.40
CA ILE A 69 -8.95 7.21 14.78
C ILE A 69 -9.59 6.74 13.48
N PRO A 70 -9.77 5.43 13.26
CA PRO A 70 -9.85 4.36 14.26
C PRO A 70 -8.59 3.47 14.35
N ASP A 71 -7.38 4.03 14.44
CA ASP A 71 -6.12 3.26 14.52
C ASP A 71 -5.92 2.34 13.29
N THR A 72 -5.73 2.97 12.13
CA THR A 72 -5.65 2.27 10.83
C THR A 72 -4.34 2.57 10.11
N TYR A 73 -3.60 1.51 9.75
CA TYR A 73 -2.44 1.61 8.86
C TYR A 73 -2.87 1.46 7.39
N VAL A 74 -2.38 2.37 6.55
CA VAL A 74 -2.72 2.45 5.13
C VAL A 74 -1.43 2.48 4.31
N GLU A 75 -1.18 1.42 3.58
CA GLU A 75 -0.10 1.33 2.59
C GLU A 75 -0.63 1.76 1.22
N VAL A 76 0.00 2.74 0.59
CA VAL A 76 -0.38 3.24 -0.72
C VAL A 76 0.51 2.59 -1.79
N THR A 77 -0.10 2.02 -2.81
CA THR A 77 0.66 1.37 -3.88
C THR A 77 -0.07 1.41 -5.21
N GLY A 78 0.57 0.85 -6.24
CA GLY A 78 -0.01 0.66 -7.56
C GLY A 78 0.88 1.16 -8.69
N PRO A 79 0.63 0.69 -9.92
CA PRO A 79 1.49 0.93 -11.07
C PRO A 79 1.49 2.40 -11.52
N ASN A 80 2.54 2.80 -12.22
CA ASN A 80 2.63 4.10 -12.91
C ASN A 80 2.22 4.00 -14.39
N ILE A 81 1.65 2.86 -14.79
CA ILE A 81 1.12 2.59 -16.13
C ILE A 81 -0.40 2.47 -16.08
N SER A 82 -1.05 2.67 -17.22
CA SER A 82 -2.48 2.41 -17.34
C SER A 82 -2.75 0.91 -17.47
N VAL A 83 -3.63 0.40 -16.62
CA VAL A 83 -4.05 -1.02 -16.57
C VAL A 83 -5.49 -1.16 -17.03
N LYS A 84 -5.91 -2.39 -17.31
CA LYS A 84 -7.33 -2.73 -17.50
C LYS A 84 -7.96 -3.10 -16.16
N PRO A 85 -9.28 -2.92 -15.98
CA PRO A 85 -9.95 -3.32 -14.76
C PRO A 85 -9.77 -4.80 -14.40
N GLU A 86 -9.72 -5.67 -15.39
CA GLU A 86 -9.55 -7.11 -15.28
C GLU A 86 -8.10 -7.56 -15.04
N ASP A 87 -7.12 -6.65 -15.09
CA ASP A 87 -5.73 -6.99 -14.81
C ASP A 87 -5.55 -7.36 -13.33
N THR A 88 -4.73 -8.38 -13.08
CA THR A 88 -4.34 -8.79 -11.74
C THR A 88 -3.63 -7.67 -10.98
N LEU A 89 -3.82 -7.65 -9.67
CA LEU A 89 -3.10 -6.73 -8.79
C LEU A 89 -1.79 -7.35 -8.34
N TRP A 90 -0.71 -6.56 -8.32
CA TRP A 90 0.58 -7.01 -7.85
C TRP A 90 0.98 -6.26 -6.59
N ILE A 91 1.27 -7.01 -5.54
CA ILE A 91 1.64 -6.48 -4.23
C ILE A 91 2.98 -7.07 -3.82
N ARG A 92 3.92 -6.24 -3.39
CA ARG A 92 5.18 -6.78 -2.90
C ARG A 92 5.00 -7.51 -1.56
N PRO A 93 5.56 -8.73 -1.39
CA PRO A 93 5.37 -9.53 -0.18
C PRO A 93 5.87 -8.88 1.10
N ASP A 94 6.86 -7.98 1.03
CA ASP A 94 7.40 -7.30 2.22
C ASP A 94 6.35 -6.40 2.90
N LYS A 95 5.46 -5.77 2.12
CA LYS A 95 4.34 -4.96 2.62
C LYS A 95 3.35 -5.79 3.43
N VAL A 96 2.99 -6.96 2.88
CA VAL A 96 2.10 -7.94 3.55
C VAL A 96 2.74 -8.48 4.84
N LYS A 97 4.02 -8.86 4.77
CA LYS A 97 4.76 -9.40 5.93
C LYS A 97 4.82 -8.38 7.06
N ASN A 98 5.05 -7.11 6.75
CA ASN A 98 5.14 -6.09 7.78
C ASN A 98 3.79 -5.83 8.48
N SER A 99 2.71 -5.72 7.71
CA SER A 99 1.36 -5.61 8.28
C SER A 99 1.02 -6.79 9.19
N PHE A 100 1.33 -8.02 8.77
CA PHE A 100 1.12 -9.22 9.58
C PHE A 100 1.87 -9.16 10.92
N ASN A 101 3.12 -8.71 10.91
CA ASN A 101 3.92 -8.56 12.12
C ASN A 101 3.35 -7.50 13.07
N LYS A 102 2.87 -6.36 12.55
CA LYS A 102 2.21 -5.32 13.36
C LYS A 102 0.92 -5.84 14.00
N GLN A 103 0.09 -6.55 13.24
CA GLN A 103 -1.14 -7.15 13.76
C GLN A 103 -0.85 -8.18 14.85
N LYS A 104 0.17 -9.03 14.67
CA LYS A 104 0.63 -9.96 15.72
C LYS A 104 1.11 -9.26 16.99
N ALA A 105 1.69 -8.07 16.86
CA ALA A 105 2.10 -7.24 17.98
C ALA A 105 0.96 -6.40 18.58
N GLY A 106 -0.28 -6.55 18.11
CA GLY A 106 -1.44 -5.78 18.57
C GLY A 106 -1.42 -4.31 18.17
N LYS A 107 -0.70 -3.94 17.11
CA LYS A 107 -0.61 -2.56 16.60
C LYS A 107 -1.53 -2.36 15.42
N GLY A 108 -2.42 -1.35 15.47
CA GLY A 108 -3.39 -1.08 14.42
C GLY A 108 -4.61 -1.98 14.54
N LYS A 109 -5.79 -1.38 14.66
CA LYS A 109 -7.08 -2.08 14.56
C LYS A 109 -7.37 -2.53 13.14
N LEU A 110 -6.94 -1.76 12.15
CA LEU A 110 -7.13 -2.05 10.74
C LEU A 110 -5.84 -1.84 9.94
N HIS A 111 -5.63 -2.70 8.95
CA HIS A 111 -4.51 -2.61 8.01
C HIS A 111 -5.03 -2.82 6.60
N VAL A 112 -4.69 -1.90 5.70
CA VAL A 112 -5.13 -1.97 4.30
C VAL A 112 -4.01 -1.59 3.34
N ILE A 113 -4.11 -2.09 2.11
CA ILE A 113 -3.34 -1.59 0.97
C ILE A 113 -4.31 -0.87 0.03
N VAL A 114 -4.05 0.41 -0.22
CA VAL A 114 -4.76 1.22 -1.20
C VAL A 114 -4.01 1.15 -2.53
N HIS A 115 -4.54 0.36 -3.46
CA HIS A 115 -3.99 0.19 -4.79
C HIS A 115 -4.62 1.19 -5.78
N ILE A 116 -3.79 2.08 -6.31
CA ILE A 116 -4.18 3.14 -7.25
C ILE A 116 -3.60 2.87 -8.64
N ALA A 117 -4.45 2.88 -9.66
CA ALA A 117 -4.01 2.78 -11.04
C ALA A 117 -4.86 3.64 -11.97
N LYS A 118 -4.25 4.08 -13.09
CA LYS A 118 -5.02 4.65 -14.21
C LYS A 118 -5.64 3.52 -15.01
N ILE A 119 -6.90 3.66 -15.40
CA ILE A 119 -7.66 2.66 -16.14
C ILE A 119 -7.77 3.05 -17.61
N LYS A 120 -7.49 2.10 -18.52
CA LYS A 120 -7.75 2.28 -19.95
C LYS A 120 -9.26 2.19 -20.28
N PRO A 121 -9.75 2.88 -21.33
CA PRO A 121 -9.01 3.81 -22.20
C PRO A 121 -8.98 5.25 -21.68
N ASN A 122 -9.88 5.62 -20.76
CA ASN A 122 -10.16 7.03 -20.44
C ASN A 122 -9.14 7.67 -19.49
N GLY A 123 -8.25 6.88 -18.88
CA GLY A 123 -7.26 7.36 -17.92
C GLY A 123 -7.82 7.64 -16.52
N ASN A 124 -9.08 7.26 -16.27
CA ASN A 124 -9.73 7.40 -14.96
C ASN A 124 -8.92 6.69 -13.88
N ILE A 125 -8.88 7.27 -12.69
CA ILE A 125 -8.21 6.65 -11.54
C ILE A 125 -9.15 5.60 -10.94
N ALA A 126 -8.68 4.36 -10.83
CA ALA A 126 -9.29 3.34 -9.99
C ALA A 126 -8.53 3.22 -8.68
N ILE A 127 -9.29 3.20 -7.58
CA ILE A 127 -8.81 2.95 -6.24
C ILE A 127 -9.45 1.66 -5.75
N ARG A 128 -8.62 0.69 -5.37
CA ARG A 128 -9.04 -0.57 -4.77
C ARG A 128 -8.39 -0.71 -3.41
N VAL A 129 -9.16 -1.11 -2.40
CA VAL A 129 -8.63 -1.27 -1.05
C VAL A 129 -8.58 -2.76 -0.73
N ILE A 130 -7.38 -3.28 -0.49
CA ILE A 130 -7.17 -4.66 -0.08
C ILE A 130 -7.10 -4.69 1.45
N MET A 131 -8.07 -5.36 2.06
CA MET A 131 -8.18 -5.58 3.49
C MET A 131 -7.15 -6.63 3.92
N LEU A 132 -6.17 -6.26 4.73
CA LEU A 132 -5.19 -7.20 5.29
C LEU A 132 -5.74 -7.82 6.58
N ASN A 133 -6.86 -8.52 6.48
CA ASN A 133 -7.55 -9.14 7.62
C ASN A 133 -7.27 -10.65 7.69
N LYS A 134 -7.91 -11.34 8.64
CA LYS A 134 -7.79 -12.79 8.81
C LYS A 134 -8.06 -13.56 7.50
N THR A 135 -9.11 -13.19 6.77
CA THR A 135 -9.48 -13.79 5.48
C THR A 135 -8.35 -13.67 4.46
N PHE A 136 -7.73 -12.48 4.34
CA PHE A 136 -6.59 -12.27 3.46
C PHE A 136 -5.39 -13.16 3.80
N PHE A 137 -5.01 -13.23 5.08
CA PHE A 137 -3.88 -14.07 5.47
C PHE A 137 -4.16 -15.56 5.36
N GLU A 138 -5.42 -15.98 5.51
CA GLU A 138 -5.84 -17.35 5.23
C GLU A 138 -5.72 -17.69 3.75
N ALA A 139 -6.12 -16.79 2.85
CA ALA A 139 -5.94 -16.94 1.40
C ALA A 139 -4.45 -17.02 1.03
N CYS A 140 -3.59 -16.19 1.63
CA CYS A 140 -2.14 -16.29 1.49
C CYS A 140 -1.61 -17.67 1.94
N ARG A 141 -2.08 -18.17 3.09
CA ARG A 141 -1.66 -19.48 3.63
C ARG A 141 -2.07 -20.64 2.71
N LYS A 142 -3.27 -20.54 2.12
CA LYS A 142 -3.79 -21.50 1.13
C LYS A 142 -3.12 -21.36 -0.25
N LYS A 143 -2.21 -20.40 -0.42
CA LYS A 143 -1.51 -20.10 -1.68
C LYS A 143 -2.47 -19.69 -2.81
N GLU A 144 -3.57 -19.03 -2.47
CA GLU A 144 -4.51 -18.49 -3.46
C GLU A 144 -3.91 -17.31 -4.24
N PHE A 145 -2.90 -16.64 -3.68
CA PHE A 145 -2.12 -15.60 -4.34
C PHE A 145 -0.71 -16.13 -4.67
N PRO A 146 -0.43 -16.53 -5.92
CA PRO A 146 0.88 -17.04 -6.29
C PRO A 146 1.94 -15.96 -6.18
N LEU A 147 3.17 -16.38 -5.84
CA LEU A 147 4.35 -15.54 -5.92
C LEU A 147 4.90 -15.59 -7.35
N ILE A 148 5.03 -14.43 -7.96
CA ILE A 148 5.56 -14.27 -9.30
C ILE A 148 6.81 -13.39 -9.28
N GLN A 149 7.70 -13.61 -10.24
CA GLN A 149 8.83 -12.72 -10.49
C GLN A 149 8.56 -11.90 -11.74
N ARG A 150 8.77 -10.59 -11.67
CA ARG A 150 8.59 -9.67 -12.79
C ARG A 150 9.78 -8.72 -12.88
N ASN A 151 10.18 -8.42 -14.11
CA ASN A 151 11.12 -7.34 -14.36
C ASN A 151 10.33 -6.03 -14.42
N ILE A 152 10.44 -5.23 -13.37
CA ILE A 152 9.83 -3.91 -13.28
C ILE A 152 10.96 -2.90 -13.17
N ARG A 153 10.98 -1.91 -14.07
CA ARG A 153 11.98 -0.82 -14.07
C ARG A 153 13.43 -1.35 -14.12
N GLY A 154 13.66 -2.42 -14.88
CA GLY A 154 14.98 -3.04 -15.03
C GLY A 154 15.40 -3.95 -13.87
N LEU A 155 14.55 -4.11 -12.84
CA LEU A 155 14.83 -4.96 -11.67
C LEU A 155 13.91 -6.16 -11.61
N GLN A 156 14.47 -7.32 -11.29
CA GLN A 156 13.68 -8.51 -11.00
C GLN A 156 13.13 -8.39 -9.57
N GLU A 157 11.81 -8.27 -9.48
CA GLU A 157 11.08 -8.11 -8.22
C GLU A 157 10.09 -9.27 -8.03
N THR A 158 9.79 -9.58 -6.78
CA THR A 158 8.81 -10.61 -6.40
C THR A 158 7.51 -9.95 -5.97
N TYR A 159 6.37 -10.46 -6.46
CA TYR A 159 5.03 -9.98 -6.16
C TYR A 159 4.11 -11.13 -5.78
N LEU A 160 3.15 -10.86 -4.89
CA LEU A 160 1.91 -11.62 -4.80
C LEU A 160 0.99 -11.15 -5.92
N GLU A 161 0.48 -12.10 -6.70
CA GLU A 161 -0.51 -11.84 -7.75
C GLU A 161 -1.91 -12.11 -7.20
N LEU A 162 -2.73 -11.05 -7.11
CA LEU A 162 -4.10 -11.13 -6.63
C LEU A 162 -5.05 -11.00 -7.81
N PRO A 163 -6.16 -11.75 -7.83
CA PRO A 163 -7.20 -11.54 -8.82
C PRO A 163 -7.80 -10.13 -8.69
N PRO A 164 -8.30 -9.53 -9.79
CA PRO A 164 -8.90 -8.19 -9.76
C PRO A 164 -10.15 -8.10 -8.87
N LYS A 165 -10.77 -9.26 -8.57
CA LYS A 165 -11.92 -9.42 -7.68
C LYS A 165 -11.59 -10.51 -6.66
N HIS A 166 -11.69 -10.16 -5.39
CA HIS A 166 -11.50 -11.05 -4.25
C HIS A 166 -12.35 -10.52 -3.09
N GLU A 167 -12.81 -11.38 -2.18
CA GLU A 167 -13.66 -10.96 -1.05
C GLU A 167 -12.96 -9.95 -0.09
N THR A 168 -11.64 -9.91 -0.14
CA THR A 168 -10.82 -8.96 0.66
C THR A 168 -10.60 -7.63 -0.06
N ILE A 169 -11.08 -7.46 -1.29
CA ILE A 169 -10.93 -6.23 -2.06
C ILE A 169 -12.25 -5.48 -2.01
N ILE A 170 -12.23 -4.29 -1.42
CA ILE A 170 -13.39 -3.41 -1.31
C ILE A 170 -13.15 -2.11 -2.09
N SER A 171 -14.24 -1.40 -2.38
CA SER A 171 -14.19 -0.05 -2.91
C SER A 171 -13.62 0.93 -1.88
N PHE A 172 -13.16 2.09 -2.37
CA PHE A 172 -12.71 3.15 -1.48
C PHE A 172 -13.86 3.69 -0.62
N GLU A 173 -15.07 3.77 -1.17
CA GLU A 173 -16.29 4.19 -0.46
C GLU A 173 -16.63 3.26 0.71
N GLU A 174 -16.53 1.95 0.52
CA GLU A 174 -16.70 0.96 1.59
C GLU A 174 -15.62 1.12 2.66
N PHE A 175 -14.37 1.36 2.26
CA PHE A 175 -13.29 1.63 3.21
C PHE A 175 -13.56 2.90 4.06
N ILE A 176 -14.01 3.99 3.44
CA ILE A 176 -14.41 5.21 4.16
C ILE A 176 -15.57 4.93 5.13
N ALA A 177 -16.56 4.12 4.73
CA ALA A 177 -17.65 3.72 5.62
C ALA A 177 -17.14 2.91 6.82
N LEU A 178 -16.22 1.98 6.60
CA LEU A 178 -15.58 1.21 7.67
C LEU A 178 -14.79 2.08 8.64
N LEU A 179 -14.05 3.09 8.15
CA LEU A 179 -13.34 4.03 9.02
C LEU A 179 -14.33 4.74 9.95
N LYS A 180 -15.45 5.24 9.41
CA LYS A 180 -16.47 5.96 10.17
C LYS A 180 -17.19 5.08 11.21
N GLN A 181 -17.41 3.81 10.88
CA GLN A 181 -18.07 2.85 11.79
C GLN A 181 -17.19 2.47 12.99
N ASN A 182 -15.86 2.47 12.82
CA ASN A 182 -14.92 2.04 13.84
C ASN A 182 -14.39 3.19 14.74
N LYS A 183 -14.97 4.39 14.60
CA LYS A 183 -14.61 5.60 15.39
C LYS A 183 -14.64 5.34 16.89
#